data_AF-A0A0M0BNJ7-F1
#
_entry.id   AF-A0A0M0BNJ7-F1
#
_cell.length_a   1.000
_cell.length_b   1.000
_cell.length_c   1.000
_cell.angle_alpha   90.00
_cell.angle_beta   90.00
_cell.angle_gamma   90.00
#
_symmetry.space_group_name_H-M   'P 1'
#
loop_
_entity.id
_entity.type
_entity.pdbx_description
1 polymer ?
#
loop_
_entity_poly.entity_id
_entity_poly.type
_entity_poly.pdbx_seq_one_letter_code
_entity_poly.pdbx_strand_id
1 'polypeptide(L)'
;TAESLELAKILRQEAIKLDKRFWLVVNKVTPAITDVIEVKTRGLGLDTVGLIRFDEEVFRTCLVGEALRAKEALIDIKSVLKKVGLIKPSSSNRSG
;
A
#
# COMPACT_ATOMS: atom_id res chain seq x y z
N THR A 1 -6.98 -6.53 8.66
CA THR A 1 -7.79 -7.70 9.08
C THR A 1 -9.07 -7.73 8.26
N ALA A 2 -9.99 -8.67 8.49
CA ALA A 2 -11.26 -8.73 7.76
C ALA A 2 -12.12 -7.48 8.00
N GLU A 3 -12.14 -6.99 9.24
CA GLU A 3 -12.84 -5.76 9.65
C GLU A 3 -12.28 -4.54 8.91
N SER A 4 -10.96 -4.46 8.74
CA SER A 4 -10.33 -3.37 7.97
C SER A 4 -10.76 -3.37 6.49
N LEU A 5 -10.99 -4.56 5.91
CA LEU A 5 -11.42 -4.68 4.51
C LEU A 5 -12.89 -4.29 4.33
N GLU A 6 -13.77 -4.66 5.28
CA GLU A 6 -15.16 -4.19 5.24
C GLU A 6 -15.24 -2.68 5.43
N LEU A 7 -14.44 -2.11 6.34
CA LEU A 7 -14.32 -0.66 6.48
C LEU A 7 -13.84 -0.01 5.17
N ALA A 8 -12.84 -0.58 4.49
CA ALA A 8 -12.37 -0.07 3.21
C ALA A 8 -13.47 -0.10 2.13
N LYS A 9 -14.31 -1.12 2.12
CA LYS A 9 -15.48 -1.22 1.22
C LYS A 9 -16.50 -0.12 1.50
N ILE A 10 -16.83 0.14 2.77
CA ILE A 10 -17.72 1.25 3.16
C ILE A 10 -17.11 2.59 2.72
N LEU A 11 -15.83 2.83 3.01
CA LEU A 11 -15.15 4.06 2.63
C LEU A 11 -15.10 4.27 1.11
N ARG A 12 -14.92 3.21 0.32
CA ARG A 12 -15.00 3.28 -1.15
C ARG A 12 -16.38 3.74 -1.60
N GLN A 13 -17.44 3.19 -1.03
CA GLN A 13 -18.82 3.56 -1.37
C GLN A 13 -19.09 5.04 -1.05
N GLU A 14 -18.65 5.52 0.11
CA GLU A 14 -18.79 6.94 0.47
C GLU A 14 -17.95 7.86 -0.42
N ALA A 15 -16.71 7.47 -0.75
CA ALA A 15 -15.87 8.24 -1.65
C ALA A 15 -16.51 8.40 -3.05
N ILE A 16 -17.13 7.34 -3.59
CA ILE A 16 -17.84 7.39 -4.87
C ILE A 16 -19.02 8.37 -4.81
N LYS A 17 -19.83 8.34 -3.74
CA LYS A 17 -20.95 9.27 -3.55
C LYS A 17 -20.51 10.73 -3.53
N LEU A 18 -19.28 10.99 -3.05
CA LEU A 18 -18.71 12.33 -2.94
C LEU A 18 -17.86 12.75 -4.16
N ASP A 19 -17.87 11.96 -5.24
CA ASP A 19 -17.02 12.13 -6.42
C ASP A 19 -15.52 12.27 -6.04
N LYS A 20 -15.07 11.42 -5.12
CA LYS A 20 -13.67 11.36 -4.66
C LYS A 20 -13.00 10.08 -5.14
N ARG A 21 -11.74 10.23 -5.54
CA ARG A 21 -10.85 9.10 -5.81
C ARG A 21 -10.59 8.35 -4.51
N PHE A 22 -10.64 7.03 -4.59
CA PHE A 22 -10.32 6.13 -3.49
C PHE A 22 -9.14 5.24 -3.89
N TRP A 23 -8.15 5.12 -3.00
CA TRP A 23 -6.98 4.27 -3.18
C TRP A 23 -6.83 3.35 -1.98
N LEU A 24 -6.80 2.04 -2.23
CA LEU A 24 -6.53 1.05 -1.21
C LEU A 24 -5.05 0.65 -1.24
N VAL A 25 -4.38 0.81 -0.11
CA VAL A 25 -3.03 0.29 0.12
C VAL A 25 -3.09 -0.64 1.32
N VAL A 26 -2.58 -1.86 1.16
CA VAL A 26 -2.53 -2.83 2.27
C VAL A 26 -1.08 -2.89 2.75
N ASN A 27 -0.87 -2.66 4.05
CA ASN A 27 0.47 -2.62 4.64
C ASN A 27 0.74 -3.83 5.53
N LYS A 28 2.01 -3.99 5.93
CA LYS A 28 2.51 -5.07 6.80
C LYS A 28 2.29 -6.45 6.19
N VAL A 29 2.36 -6.54 4.86
CA VAL A 29 2.13 -7.78 4.13
C VAL A 29 3.37 -8.67 4.21
N THR A 30 3.17 -9.93 4.59
CA THR A 30 4.20 -10.97 4.48
C THR A 30 3.88 -11.86 3.28
N PRO A 31 4.87 -12.57 2.69
CA PRO A 31 4.62 -13.47 1.57
C PRO A 31 3.50 -14.50 1.82
N ALA A 32 3.35 -14.95 3.07
CA ALA A 32 2.36 -15.94 3.46
C ALA A 32 0.90 -15.47 3.34
N ILE A 33 0.66 -14.15 3.31
CA ILE A 33 -0.71 -13.60 3.30
C ILE A 33 -1.04 -12.80 2.02
N THR A 34 -0.10 -12.66 1.09
CA THR A 34 -0.29 -11.89 -0.15
C THR A 34 -1.50 -12.40 -0.93
N ASP A 35 -1.53 -13.69 -1.26
CA ASP A 35 -2.61 -14.29 -2.05
C ASP A 35 -3.96 -14.19 -1.35
N VAL A 36 -3.97 -14.36 -0.02
CA VAL A 36 -5.18 -14.26 0.80
C VAL A 36 -5.74 -12.83 0.73
N ILE A 37 -4.88 -11.81 0.82
CA ILE A 37 -5.28 -10.42 0.70
C ILE A 37 -5.87 -10.16 -0.68
N GLU A 38 -5.20 -10.59 -1.75
CA GLU A 38 -5.64 -10.35 -3.13
C GLU A 38 -7.02 -10.96 -3.41
N VAL A 39 -7.24 -12.21 -2.98
CA VAL A 39 -8.53 -12.89 -3.13
C VAL A 39 -9.63 -12.16 -2.34
N LYS A 40 -9.34 -11.78 -1.08
CA LYS A 40 -10.31 -11.08 -0.23
C LYS A 40 -10.66 -9.69 -0.77
N THR A 41 -9.69 -8.90 -1.21
CA THR A 41 -9.97 -7.56 -1.77
C THR A 41 -10.76 -7.66 -3.06
N ARG A 42 -10.39 -8.59 -3.96
CA ARG A 42 -11.13 -8.81 -5.22
C ARG A 42 -12.57 -9.24 -4.97
N GLY A 43 -12.80 -10.15 -4.02
CA GLY A 43 -14.15 -10.59 -3.63
C GLY A 43 -15.03 -9.48 -3.07
N LEU A 44 -14.43 -8.38 -2.57
CA LEU A 44 -15.14 -7.20 -2.07
C LEU A 44 -15.26 -6.08 -3.11
N GLY A 45 -14.81 -6.30 -4.35
CA GLY A 45 -14.76 -5.27 -5.40
C GLY A 45 -13.80 -4.14 -5.05
N LEU A 46 -12.73 -4.44 -4.30
CA LEU A 46 -11.67 -3.52 -3.94
C LEU A 46 -10.43 -3.80 -4.77
N ASP A 47 -9.94 -2.77 -5.45
CA ASP A 47 -8.66 -2.82 -6.18
C ASP A 47 -7.54 -2.23 -5.33
N THR A 48 -6.48 -3.01 -5.10
CA THR A 48 -5.30 -2.52 -4.39
C THR A 48 -4.42 -1.72 -5.34
N VAL A 49 -4.09 -0.50 -4.93
CA VAL A 49 -3.08 0.30 -5.60
C VAL A 49 -1.71 -0.30 -5.35
N GLY A 50 -1.45 -0.84 -4.15
CA GLY A 50 -0.28 -1.65 -3.91
C GLY A 50 -0.27 -2.26 -2.53
N LEU A 51 0.72 -3.12 -2.33
CA LEU A 51 1.01 -3.77 -1.07
C LEU A 51 2.32 -3.20 -0.53
N ILE A 52 2.36 -2.89 0.76
CA ILE A 52 3.57 -2.50 1.47
C ILE A 52 3.95 -3.68 2.36
N ARG A 53 5.10 -4.29 2.08
CA ARG A 53 5.61 -5.43 2.83
C ARG A 53 5.90 -5.05 4.27
N PHE A 54 5.84 -6.05 5.14
CA PHE A 54 6.37 -5.92 6.48
C PHE A 54 7.87 -5.66 6.41
N ASP A 55 8.32 -4.65 7.13
CA ASP A 55 9.70 -4.22 7.18
C ASP A 55 10.15 -4.20 8.64
N GLU A 56 11.07 -5.11 8.96
CA GLU A 56 11.59 -5.28 10.31
C GLU A 56 12.33 -4.04 10.81
N GLU A 57 12.95 -3.26 9.92
CA GLU A 57 13.64 -2.04 10.34
C GLU A 57 12.66 -0.94 10.74
N VAL A 58 11.54 -0.83 10.00
CA VAL A 58 10.42 0.05 10.39
C VAL A 58 9.88 -0.38 11.73
N PHE A 59 9.59 -1.68 11.90
CA PHE A 59 9.07 -2.21 13.16
C PHE A 59 10.00 -1.94 14.33
N ARG A 60 11.30 -2.25 14.18
CA ARG A 60 12.31 -2.03 15.21
C ARG A 60 12.41 -0.54 15.57
N THR A 61 12.66 0.34 14.61
CA THR A 61 12.88 1.77 14.90
C THR A 61 11.67 2.44 15.53
N CYS A 62 10.45 2.08 15.11
CA CYS A 62 9.23 2.51 15.77
C CYS A 62 9.14 2.01 17.21
N LEU A 63 9.51 0.75 17.47
CA LEU A 63 9.43 0.17 18.81
C LEU A 63 10.41 0.83 19.81
N VAL A 64 11.62 1.18 19.37
CA VAL A 64 12.63 1.82 20.23
C VAL A 64 12.49 3.34 20.30
N GLY A 65 11.59 3.95 19.53
CA GLY A 65 11.42 5.41 19.47
C GLY A 65 12.57 6.15 18.75
N GLU A 66 13.29 5.47 17.86
CA GLU A 66 14.36 6.07 17.06
C GLU A 66 13.81 6.74 15.79
N ALA A 67 14.69 7.50 15.10
CA ALA A 67 14.40 7.98 13.76
C ALA A 67 13.98 6.83 12.82
N LEU A 68 12.85 7.01 12.13
CA LEU A 68 12.25 6.02 11.25
C LEU A 68 13.22 5.63 10.14
N ARG A 69 13.48 4.32 10.02
CA ARG A 69 14.27 3.75 8.94
C ARG A 69 13.46 2.66 8.24
N ALA A 70 13.67 2.52 6.94
CA ALA A 70 12.93 1.60 6.09
C ALA A 70 13.84 1.07 4.98
N LYS A 71 13.65 -0.21 4.64
CA LYS A 71 14.27 -0.92 3.53
C LYS A 71 13.21 -1.21 2.46
N GLU A 72 12.63 -2.41 2.51
CA GLU A 72 11.68 -2.90 1.52
C GLU A 72 10.41 -2.03 1.47
N ALA A 73 9.92 -1.57 2.62
CA ALA A 73 8.71 -0.73 2.66
C ALA A 73 8.91 0.59 1.91
N LEU A 74 10.13 1.13 1.87
CA LEU A 74 10.42 2.36 1.11
C LEU A 74 10.33 2.14 -0.39
N ILE A 75 10.78 0.98 -0.87
CA ILE A 75 10.68 0.58 -2.29
C ILE A 75 9.20 0.45 -2.67
N ASP A 76 8.42 -0.23 -1.82
CA ASP A 76 6.99 -0.47 -2.05
C ASP A 76 6.20 0.85 -2.07
N ILE A 77 6.47 1.76 -1.13
CA ILE A 77 5.85 3.09 -1.10
C ILE A 77 6.18 3.88 -2.38
N LYS A 78 7.44 3.85 -2.84
CA LYS A 78 7.82 4.52 -4.10
C LYS A 78 7.04 3.94 -5.29
N SER A 79 6.81 2.63 -5.31
CA SER A 79 6.00 1.98 -6.35
C SER A 79 4.54 2.46 -6.31
N VAL A 80 3.93 2.49 -5.12
CA VAL A 80 2.57 3.00 -4.90
C VAL A 80 2.45 4.44 -5.36
N LEU A 81 3.35 5.32 -4.92
CA LEU A 81 3.33 6.75 -5.26
C LEU A 81 3.47 7.00 -6.77
N LYS A 82 4.30 6.20 -7.46
CA LYS A 82 4.40 6.25 -8.93
C LYS A 82 3.08 5.83 -9.58
N LYS A 83 2.46 4.74 -9.11
CA LYS A 83 1.20 4.22 -9.67
C LYS A 83 0.02 5.18 -9.52
N VAL A 84 -0.03 5.97 -8.45
CA VAL A 84 -1.07 7.01 -8.25
C VAL A 84 -0.71 8.37 -8.85
N GLY A 85 0.46 8.50 -9.47
CA GLY A 85 0.91 9.73 -10.13
C GLY A 85 1.34 10.85 -9.17
N LEU A 86 1.72 10.52 -7.93
CA LEU A 86 2.18 11.51 -6.94
C LEU A 86 3.69 11.79 -7.05
N ILE A 87 4.46 10.89 -7.66
CA ILE A 87 5.88 11.13 -7.99
C ILE A 87 6.17 10.68 -9.42
N LYS A 88 7.13 11.35 -10.08
CA LYS A 88 7.53 11.01 -11.45
C LYS A 88 8.27 9.66 -11.49
N PRO A 89 8.15 8.88 -12.58
CA PRO A 89 9.09 7.80 -12.86
C PRO A 89 10.51 8.39 -12.90
N SER A 90 11.44 7.75 -12.20
CA SER A 90 12.85 8.08 -12.29
C SER A 90 13.29 7.90 -13.75
N SER A 91 13.72 8.98 -14.41
CA SER A 91 14.32 8.95 -15.74
C SER A 91 15.50 7.99 -15.70
N SER A 92 15.45 6.89 -16.45
CA SER A 92 16.67 6.13 -16.72
C SER A 92 17.59 7.04 -17.54
N ASN A 93 18.84 7.19 -17.08
CA ASN A 93 19.91 7.76 -17.88
C ASN A 93 19.92 7.03 -19.22
N ARG A 94 19.52 7.72 -20.30
CA ARG A 94 19.94 7.34 -21.64
C ARG A 94 21.38 7.79 -21.75
N SER A 95 22.31 6.88 -21.43
CA SER A 95 23.68 7.00 -21.88
C SER A 95 23.65 6.82 -23.40
N GLY A 96 23.84 7.94 -24.11
CA GLY A 96 24.25 7.91 -25.52
C GLY A 96 25.73 7.60 -25.64
#